data_AF-A0A6L6C098-F1
#
_entry.id   AF-A0A6L6C098-F1
#
_cell.length_a   1.000
_cell.length_b   1.000
_cell.length_c   1.000
_cell.angle_alpha   90.00
_cell.angle_beta   90.00
_cell.angle_gamma   90.00
#
_symmetry.space_group_name_H-M   'P 1'
#
loop_
_entity.id
_entity.type
_entity.pdbx_description
1 polymer ?
#
loop_
_entity_poly.entity_id
_entity_poly.type
_entity_poly.pdbx_seq_one_letter_code
_entity_poly.pdbx_strand_id
1 'polypeptide(L)'
;MRISRAHRRAVTVAAFATLSLAIMEPTYSQGPMSVVIDLSADLRSAAPTHSTDLQVGTGSTALFEFDPSVMVNAFEIALVSELSGQLEAARNPLGAKKYAKSFALANYSWGDQQYTCLNKLWNRESHWNYKARNPRSGAHGIAQALPATKMEIIATDWRTNPLTQIQWGLRYIEARYDTPCKAYAKFQRSRYY
;
A
#
# COMPACT_ATOMS: atom_id res chain seq x y z
N MET A 1 -66.64 -10.20 30.62
CA MET A 1 -67.48 -10.23 29.38
C MET A 1 -66.52 -9.86 28.24
N ARG A 2 -66.14 -10.76 27.31
CA ARG A 2 -66.89 -11.17 26.09
C ARG A 2 -67.32 -9.93 25.27
N ILE A 3 -66.94 -9.75 23.99
CA ILE A 3 -66.65 -10.72 22.90
C ILE A 3 -65.61 -10.18 21.88
N SER A 4 -64.85 -11.06 21.25
CA SER A 4 -63.93 -10.77 20.12
C SER A 4 -64.67 -10.57 18.79
N ARG A 5 -64.10 -9.81 17.84
CA ARG A 5 -64.48 -9.90 16.41
C ARG A 5 -63.27 -9.73 15.49
N ALA A 6 -62.83 -10.84 14.90
CA ALA A 6 -62.00 -10.85 13.70
C ALA A 6 -62.91 -11.22 12.52
N HIS A 7 -62.81 -10.50 11.40
CA HIS A 7 -63.44 -10.90 10.14
C HIS A 7 -62.44 -10.78 8.98
N ARG A 8 -62.22 -11.91 8.31
CA ARG A 8 -61.45 -12.00 7.07
C ARG A 8 -62.29 -11.47 5.91
N ARG A 9 -61.67 -10.78 4.95
CA ARG A 9 -62.06 -10.86 3.53
C ARG A 9 -60.80 -10.86 2.67
N ALA A 10 -60.73 -11.78 1.71
CA ALA A 10 -59.74 -11.81 0.66
C ALA A 10 -60.48 -11.66 -0.68
N VAL A 11 -59.92 -10.89 -1.60
CA VAL A 11 -60.39 -10.74 -2.99
C VAL A 11 -59.15 -10.68 -3.89
N THR A 12 -59.30 -11.11 -5.13
CA THR A 12 -58.21 -11.59 -6.01
C THR A 12 -58.01 -10.74 -7.26
N VAL A 13 -56.78 -10.82 -7.80
CA VAL A 13 -56.39 -10.59 -9.21
C VAL A 13 -56.53 -9.16 -9.77
N ALA A 14 -55.39 -8.64 -10.24
CA ALA A 14 -55.27 -7.89 -11.48
C ALA A 14 -53.90 -8.22 -12.10
N ALA A 15 -53.84 -8.47 -13.41
CA ALA A 15 -52.60 -8.74 -14.13
C ALA A 15 -52.36 -7.61 -15.16
N PHE A 16 -51.15 -7.09 -15.21
CA PHE A 16 -50.72 -6.12 -16.23
C PHE A 16 -49.33 -6.52 -16.73
N ALA A 17 -49.24 -6.85 -18.02
CA ALA A 17 -47.98 -7.15 -18.69
C ALA A 17 -47.33 -5.85 -19.18
N THR A 18 -46.20 -5.46 -18.57
CA THR A 18 -45.43 -4.29 -19.00
C THR A 18 -44.54 -4.65 -20.18
N LEU A 19 -44.88 -4.15 -21.37
CA LEU A 19 -44.11 -4.28 -22.60
C LEU A 19 -42.79 -3.49 -22.49
N SER A 20 -41.70 -4.16 -22.15
CA SER A 20 -40.37 -3.54 -22.07
C SER A 20 -39.70 -3.49 -23.45
N LEU A 21 -39.59 -2.29 -24.02
CA LEU A 21 -38.76 -2.04 -25.20
C LEU A 21 -37.27 -2.21 -24.82
N ALA A 22 -36.64 -3.25 -25.35
CA ALA A 22 -35.20 -3.45 -25.21
C ALA A 22 -34.45 -2.41 -26.05
N ILE A 23 -33.66 -1.56 -25.39
CA ILE A 23 -32.77 -0.59 -26.03
C ILE A 23 -31.56 -1.35 -26.58
N MET A 24 -31.15 -1.05 -27.81
CA MET A 24 -29.92 -1.61 -28.38
C MET A 24 -28.69 -1.00 -27.70
N GLU A 25 -27.92 -1.83 -26.99
CA GLU A 25 -26.60 -1.44 -26.48
C GLU A 25 -25.56 -1.52 -27.61
N PRO A 26 -24.66 -0.52 -27.76
CA PRO A 26 -23.62 -0.55 -28.77
C PRO A 26 -22.47 -1.47 -28.34
N THR A 27 -22.28 -2.59 -29.03
CA THR A 27 -21.18 -3.54 -28.78
C THR A 27 -19.82 -2.94 -29.13
N TYR A 28 -19.20 -2.23 -28.19
CA TYR A 28 -17.82 -1.78 -28.30
C TYR A 28 -16.85 -2.96 -28.21
N SER A 29 -16.48 -3.51 -29.38
CA SER A 29 -15.43 -4.52 -29.48
C SER A 29 -14.06 -3.87 -29.17
N GLN A 30 -13.49 -4.27 -28.04
CA GLN A 30 -12.10 -4.02 -27.66
C GLN A 30 -11.44 -5.36 -27.35
N GLY A 31 -10.72 -5.91 -28.32
CA GLY A 31 -9.91 -7.11 -28.11
C GLY A 31 -8.74 -6.80 -27.17
N PRO A 32 -8.37 -7.71 -26.25
CA PRO A 32 -7.29 -7.47 -25.31
C PRO A 32 -5.92 -7.45 -26.04
N MET A 33 -5.28 -6.29 -26.07
CA MET A 33 -3.87 -6.13 -26.43
C MET A 33 -2.97 -6.74 -25.34
N SER A 34 -2.77 -8.06 -25.38
CA SER A 34 -1.86 -8.77 -24.49
C SER A 34 -0.41 -8.58 -24.95
N VAL A 35 0.27 -7.57 -24.41
CA VAL A 35 1.72 -7.39 -24.60
C VAL A 35 2.45 -8.49 -23.83
N VAL A 36 3.07 -9.41 -24.57
CA VAL A 36 3.91 -10.47 -24.01
C VAL A 36 5.33 -9.92 -23.86
N ILE A 37 5.79 -9.76 -22.62
CA ILE A 37 7.19 -9.40 -22.34
C ILE A 37 7.95 -10.70 -22.12
N ASP A 38 8.77 -11.08 -23.10
CA ASP A 38 9.73 -12.17 -22.95
C ASP A 38 10.87 -11.72 -22.03
N LEU A 39 10.91 -12.27 -20.82
CA LEU A 39 11.97 -12.02 -19.83
C LEU A 39 13.00 -13.17 -19.81
N SER A 40 13.40 -13.62 -21.00
CA SER A 40 14.59 -14.46 -21.17
C SER A 40 15.84 -13.70 -20.71
N ALA A 41 16.38 -14.11 -19.57
CA ALA A 41 17.45 -13.40 -18.89
C ALA A 41 18.83 -13.73 -19.45
N ASP A 42 19.74 -12.75 -19.45
CA ASP A 42 21.17 -13.05 -19.33
C ASP A 42 21.89 -12.10 -18.35
N LEU A 43 21.84 -12.47 -17.07
CA LEU A 43 22.54 -11.79 -15.98
C LEU A 43 24.00 -12.31 -15.87
N ARG A 44 24.78 -12.19 -16.97
CA ARG A 44 26.24 -12.41 -16.97
C ARG A 44 26.98 -11.67 -18.10
N SER A 45 28.01 -10.93 -17.66
CA SER A 45 29.29 -10.63 -18.35
C SER A 45 29.58 -9.15 -18.62
N ALA A 46 30.89 -8.88 -18.76
CA ALA A 46 31.54 -7.59 -18.98
C ALA A 46 31.46 -6.52 -17.86
N ALA A 47 32.54 -5.76 -17.73
CA ALA A 47 32.75 -4.69 -16.76
C ALA A 47 32.54 -3.30 -17.42
N PRO A 48 32.49 -2.17 -16.69
CA PRO A 48 32.35 -0.85 -17.31
C PRO A 48 33.64 -0.43 -18.03
N THR A 49 33.74 -0.76 -19.32
CA THR A 49 34.73 -0.19 -20.25
C THR A 49 34.12 0.98 -21.00
N HIS A 50 34.80 2.13 -20.98
CA HIS A 50 34.44 3.29 -21.79
C HIS A 50 34.52 2.94 -23.29
N SER A 51 33.38 3.02 -23.99
CA SER A 51 33.33 3.05 -25.45
C SER A 51 32.28 4.07 -25.90
N THR A 52 32.74 5.15 -26.52
CA THR A 52 31.91 6.10 -27.23
C THR A 52 31.31 5.49 -28.50
N ASP A 53 30.28 6.17 -29.02
CA ASP A 53 29.58 5.93 -30.29
C ASP A 53 28.51 4.82 -30.26
N LEU A 54 27.27 5.26 -30.42
CA LEU A 54 26.11 4.46 -30.83
C LEU A 54 25.14 5.43 -31.51
N GLN A 55 24.80 5.14 -32.77
CA GLN A 55 24.29 6.14 -33.71
C GLN A 55 22.83 6.53 -33.45
N VAL A 56 22.47 7.75 -33.83
CA VAL A 56 21.09 8.27 -33.73
C VAL A 56 20.16 7.52 -34.68
N GLY A 57 19.44 6.53 -34.15
CA GLY A 57 18.32 5.89 -34.81
C GLY A 57 17.04 6.73 -34.68
N THR A 58 16.55 7.29 -35.78
CA THR A 58 15.28 8.04 -35.80
C THR A 58 14.09 7.10 -35.63
N GLY A 59 13.63 6.91 -34.39
CA GLY A 59 12.48 6.06 -34.06
C GLY A 59 11.91 6.32 -32.68
N SER A 60 10.78 7.05 -32.63
CA SER A 60 9.87 7.11 -31.48
C SER A 60 10.46 7.43 -30.10
N THR A 61 11.28 8.48 -30.00
CA THR A 61 11.29 9.25 -28.75
C THR A 61 9.90 9.85 -28.55
N ALA A 62 9.19 9.44 -27.50
CA ALA A 62 7.96 10.09 -27.09
C ALA A 62 8.31 11.45 -26.47
N LEU A 63 8.41 12.47 -27.32
CA LEU A 63 8.66 13.85 -26.93
C LEU A 63 7.48 14.38 -26.11
N PHE A 64 7.55 14.22 -24.80
CA PHE A 64 6.86 15.13 -23.90
C PHE A 64 7.51 16.51 -24.08
N GLU A 65 6.81 17.42 -24.74
CA GLU A 65 7.24 18.79 -24.94
C GLU A 65 7.10 19.58 -23.62
N PHE A 66 8.07 19.34 -22.73
CA PHE A 66 8.27 20.15 -21.53
C PHE A 66 8.88 21.50 -21.92
N ASP A 67 8.39 22.57 -21.27
CA ASP A 67 8.98 23.90 -21.31
C ASP A 67 10.51 23.82 -21.07
N PRO A 68 11.35 24.40 -21.97
CA PRO A 68 12.81 24.35 -21.84
C PRO A 68 13.35 25.01 -20.55
N SER A 69 12.51 25.73 -19.81
CA SER A 69 12.81 26.22 -18.45
C SER A 69 12.95 25.10 -17.41
N VAL A 70 12.46 23.88 -17.66
CA VAL A 70 12.33 22.78 -16.68
C VAL A 70 13.00 21.49 -17.16
N MET A 71 14.33 21.47 -17.15
CA MET A 71 15.10 20.23 -17.34
C MET A 71 15.04 19.32 -16.11
N VAL A 72 13.98 18.51 -16.01
CA VAL A 72 13.90 17.38 -15.08
C VAL A 72 14.63 16.15 -15.62
N ASN A 73 15.53 15.55 -14.84
CA ASN A 73 16.25 14.35 -15.28
C ASN A 73 15.30 13.16 -15.37
N ALA A 74 15.31 12.42 -16.49
CA ALA A 74 14.49 11.22 -16.66
C ALA A 74 14.73 10.16 -15.56
N PHE A 75 15.95 10.10 -15.02
CA PHE A 75 16.31 9.23 -13.88
C PHE A 75 15.61 9.65 -12.57
N GLU A 76 15.44 10.95 -12.33
CA GLU A 76 14.72 11.46 -11.15
C GLU A 76 13.22 11.17 -11.28
N ILE A 77 12.63 11.35 -12.47
CA ILE A 77 11.23 11.00 -12.75
C ILE A 77 10.98 9.51 -12.51
N ALA A 78 11.89 8.64 -12.99
CA ALA A 78 11.82 7.19 -12.77
C ALA A 78 11.89 6.83 -11.27
N LEU A 79 12.80 7.46 -10.52
CA LEU A 79 12.94 7.25 -9.07
C LEU A 79 11.71 7.70 -8.28
N VAL A 80 11.13 8.86 -8.64
CA VAL A 80 9.89 9.38 -8.03
C VAL A 80 8.70 8.48 -8.34
N SER A 81 8.64 7.91 -9.55
CA SER A 81 7.62 6.93 -9.94
C SER A 81 7.69 5.65 -9.09
N GLU A 82 8.88 5.06 -8.94
CA GLU A 82 9.07 3.85 -8.10
C GLU A 82 8.75 4.12 -6.62
N LEU A 83 9.22 5.24 -6.06
CA LEU A 83 8.89 5.63 -4.69
C LEU A 83 7.37 5.80 -4.49
N SER A 84 6.67 6.32 -5.49
CA SER A 84 5.21 6.45 -5.47
C SER A 84 4.53 5.08 -5.55
N GLY A 85 5.00 4.17 -6.41
CA GLY A 85 4.53 2.79 -6.48
C GLY A 85 4.73 2.03 -5.17
N GLN A 86 5.89 2.20 -4.54
CA GLN A 86 6.21 1.65 -3.22
C GLN A 86 5.28 2.22 -2.12
N LEU A 87 4.98 3.51 -2.15
CA LEU A 87 4.05 4.17 -1.23
C LEU A 87 2.62 3.61 -1.37
N GLU A 88 2.11 3.49 -2.59
CA GLU A 88 0.78 2.93 -2.87
C GLU A 88 0.70 1.44 -2.48
N ALA A 89 1.74 0.65 -2.80
CA ALA A 89 1.84 -0.73 -2.35
C ALA A 89 1.80 -0.82 -0.81
N ALA A 90 2.51 0.07 -0.12
CA ALA A 90 2.56 0.11 1.34
C ALA A 90 1.26 0.58 2.02
N ARG A 91 0.29 1.16 1.30
CA ARG A 91 -1.06 1.41 1.85
C ARG A 91 -1.84 0.12 2.12
N ASN A 92 -1.42 -0.98 1.50
CA ASN A 92 -1.98 -2.31 1.74
C ASN A 92 -1.11 -3.12 2.73
N PRO A 93 -1.70 -3.90 3.68
CA PRO A 93 -0.96 -4.66 4.68
C PRO A 93 0.16 -5.58 4.14
N LEU A 94 0.04 -6.09 2.91
CA LEU A 94 1.07 -6.93 2.29
C LEU A 94 2.28 -6.11 1.82
N GLY A 95 2.07 -4.94 1.21
CA GLY A 95 3.17 -4.05 0.81
C GLY A 95 3.85 -3.41 2.02
N ALA A 96 3.07 -3.03 3.03
CA ALA A 96 3.57 -2.55 4.31
C ALA A 96 4.52 -3.58 4.96
N LYS A 97 4.12 -4.86 4.97
CA LYS A 97 4.93 -6.00 5.45
C LYS A 97 6.21 -6.21 4.63
N LYS A 98 6.12 -6.16 3.29
CA LYS A 98 7.30 -6.27 2.40
C LYS A 98 8.30 -5.14 2.67
N TYR A 99 7.84 -3.88 2.68
CA TYR A 99 8.68 -2.71 2.93
C TYR A 99 9.32 -2.74 4.32
N ALA A 100 8.55 -3.03 5.36
CA ALA A 100 9.11 -3.14 6.71
C ALA A 100 10.16 -4.24 6.81
N LYS A 101 10.02 -5.36 6.09
CA LYS A 101 11.06 -6.41 6.04
C LYS A 101 12.34 -5.91 5.38
N SER A 102 12.26 -5.33 4.18
CA SER A 102 13.45 -4.87 3.44
C SER A 102 14.13 -3.69 4.15
N PHE A 103 13.36 -2.73 4.65
CA PHE A 103 13.91 -1.57 5.37
C PHE A 103 14.53 -1.97 6.73
N ALA A 104 13.91 -2.90 7.47
CA ALA A 104 14.49 -3.41 8.72
C ALA A 104 15.81 -4.17 8.50
N LEU A 105 15.89 -4.96 7.43
CA LEU A 105 17.13 -5.65 7.06
C LEU A 105 18.22 -4.65 6.65
N ALA A 106 17.89 -3.67 5.79
CA ALA A 106 18.87 -2.73 5.24
C ALA A 106 19.42 -1.71 6.25
N ASN A 107 18.60 -1.23 7.20
CA ASN A 107 18.97 -0.14 8.11
C ASN A 107 19.37 -0.61 9.52
N TYR A 108 18.96 -1.81 9.92
CA TYR A 108 19.17 -2.32 11.29
C TYR A 108 19.74 -3.75 11.34
N SER A 109 20.06 -4.36 10.19
CA SER A 109 20.46 -5.77 10.06
C SER A 109 19.44 -6.77 10.63
N TRP A 110 18.16 -6.37 10.73
CA TRP A 110 17.11 -7.18 11.35
C TRP A 110 16.52 -8.20 10.37
N GLY A 111 17.17 -9.37 10.30
CA GLY A 111 16.71 -10.52 9.51
C GLY A 111 15.42 -11.19 10.02
N ASP A 112 15.05 -12.30 9.37
CA ASP A 112 13.73 -12.96 9.46
C ASP A 112 13.24 -13.29 10.87
N GLN A 113 14.12 -13.59 11.82
CA GLN A 113 13.76 -13.80 13.23
C GLN A 113 13.17 -12.53 13.85
N GLN A 114 13.82 -11.39 13.66
CA GLN A 114 13.36 -10.08 14.16
C GLN A 114 12.10 -9.63 13.41
N TYR A 115 12.06 -9.79 12.09
CA TYR A 115 10.86 -9.51 11.31
C TYR A 115 9.66 -10.38 11.74
N THR A 116 9.88 -11.64 12.14
CA THR A 116 8.82 -12.51 12.68
C THR A 116 8.24 -11.96 13.99
N CYS A 117 9.08 -11.42 14.88
CA CYS A 117 8.63 -10.72 16.08
C CYS A 117 7.86 -9.43 15.74
N LEU A 118 8.39 -8.60 14.83
CA LEU A 118 7.76 -7.37 14.34
C LEU A 118 6.36 -7.63 13.73
N ASN A 119 6.24 -8.65 12.89
CA ASN A 119 4.99 -9.06 12.27
C ASN A 119 3.96 -9.49 13.33
N LYS A 120 4.35 -10.30 14.33
CA LYS A 120 3.47 -10.67 15.45
C LYS A 120 3.05 -9.45 16.28
N LEU A 121 3.93 -8.47 16.43
CA LEU A 121 3.71 -7.22 17.16
C LEU A 121 2.69 -6.32 16.46
N TRP A 122 3.01 -5.82 15.26
CA TRP A 122 2.16 -4.87 14.54
C TRP A 122 0.87 -5.49 13.97
N ASN A 123 0.78 -6.82 13.83
CA ASN A 123 -0.53 -7.47 13.64
C ASN A 123 -1.46 -7.25 14.85
N ARG A 124 -0.94 -7.18 16.08
CA ARG A 124 -1.75 -6.92 17.29
C ARG A 124 -2.06 -5.44 17.51
N GLU A 125 -1.12 -4.55 17.18
CA GLU A 125 -1.32 -3.10 17.31
C GLU A 125 -2.34 -2.55 16.30
N SER A 126 -2.24 -2.93 15.02
CA SER A 126 -2.98 -2.27 13.94
C SER A 126 -3.51 -3.20 12.85
N HIS A 127 -3.19 -4.49 12.89
CA HIS A 127 -3.31 -5.40 11.73
C HIS A 127 -2.60 -4.86 10.46
N TRP A 128 -1.56 -4.04 10.65
CA TRP A 128 -0.83 -3.31 9.60
C TRP A 128 -1.68 -2.30 8.81
N ASN A 129 -2.79 -1.82 9.38
CA ASN A 129 -3.59 -0.74 8.80
C ASN A 129 -3.01 0.64 9.18
N TYR A 130 -2.50 1.39 8.20
CA TYR A 130 -1.95 2.73 8.42
C TYR A 130 -2.98 3.79 8.83
N LYS A 131 -4.28 3.52 8.62
CA LYS A 131 -5.39 4.36 9.10
C LYS A 131 -5.87 3.96 10.51
N ALA A 132 -5.29 2.94 11.14
CA ALA A 132 -5.71 2.47 12.46
C ALA A 132 -5.61 3.59 13.50
N ARG A 133 -6.70 3.84 14.24
CA ARG A 133 -6.74 4.80 15.34
C ARG A 133 -7.44 4.19 16.54
N ASN A 134 -6.77 4.13 17.68
CA ASN A 134 -7.40 3.79 18.95
C ASN A 134 -8.33 4.95 19.38
N PRO A 135 -9.64 4.74 19.53
CA PRO A 135 -10.57 5.84 19.84
C PRO A 135 -10.43 6.36 21.28
N ARG A 136 -9.85 5.57 22.20
CA ARG A 136 -9.69 5.93 23.62
C ARG A 136 -8.39 6.66 23.91
N SER A 137 -7.27 6.18 23.35
CA SER A 137 -5.94 6.79 23.58
C SER A 137 -5.52 7.77 22.49
N GLY A 138 -6.14 7.74 21.31
CA GLY A 138 -5.70 8.51 20.15
C GLY A 138 -4.45 7.97 19.46
N ALA A 139 -3.91 6.82 19.89
CA ALA A 139 -2.79 6.15 19.24
C ALA A 139 -3.09 5.84 17.76
N HIS A 140 -2.11 5.97 16.88
CA HIS A 140 -2.34 5.97 15.43
C HIS A 140 -1.30 5.19 14.60
N GLY A 141 -1.74 4.69 13.45
CA GLY A 141 -0.90 4.09 12.44
C GLY A 141 -0.46 2.66 12.74
N ILE A 142 0.43 2.15 11.89
CA ILE A 142 0.91 0.75 11.91
C ILE A 142 1.52 0.37 13.28
N ALA A 143 2.32 1.25 13.86
CA ALA A 143 3.01 1.06 15.15
C ALA A 143 2.25 1.65 16.37
N GLN A 144 1.01 2.13 16.19
CA GLN A 144 0.18 2.78 17.23
C GLN A 144 0.93 3.88 18.03
N ALA A 145 1.53 4.84 17.30
CA ALA A 145 2.29 5.94 17.86
C ALA A 145 1.45 6.82 18.81
N LEU A 146 1.98 7.14 20.00
CA LEU A 146 1.30 7.92 21.04
C LEU A 146 2.23 8.97 21.70
N PRO A 147 1.92 10.28 21.61
CA PRO A 147 1.05 10.88 20.58
C PRO A 147 1.60 10.64 19.18
N ALA A 148 0.71 10.62 18.19
CA ALA A 148 1.03 10.31 16.80
C ALA A 148 1.97 11.35 16.14
N THR A 149 1.98 12.60 16.63
CA THR A 149 2.89 13.67 16.21
C THR A 149 4.38 13.31 16.38
N LYS A 150 4.71 12.31 17.22
CA LYS A 150 6.08 11.78 17.32
C LYS A 150 6.66 11.30 15.98
N MET A 151 5.81 10.98 14.98
CA MET A 151 6.22 10.58 13.64
C MET A 151 6.76 11.73 12.78
N GLU A 152 6.58 12.98 13.21
CA GLU A 152 7.04 14.20 12.48
C GLU A 152 8.56 14.33 12.44
N ILE A 153 9.28 13.58 13.27
CA ILE A 153 10.76 13.42 13.20
C ILE A 153 11.24 12.60 11.98
N ILE A 154 10.32 11.91 11.28
CA ILE A 154 10.59 11.24 10.01
C ILE A 154 10.07 12.11 8.86
N ALA A 155 8.76 12.39 8.86
CA ALA A 155 8.10 13.30 7.92
C ALA A 155 6.75 13.77 8.46
N THR A 156 6.27 14.92 7.99
CA THR A 156 4.99 15.53 8.41
C THR A 156 3.75 14.84 7.83
N ASP A 157 3.93 14.00 6.81
CA ASP A 157 2.88 13.31 6.04
C ASP A 157 2.37 12.00 6.67
N TRP A 158 2.80 11.68 7.90
CA TRP A 158 2.53 10.42 8.61
C TRP A 158 1.06 9.99 8.70
N ARG A 159 0.10 10.91 8.51
CA ARG A 159 -1.35 10.64 8.46
C ARG A 159 -1.77 9.86 7.21
N THR A 160 -1.05 10.01 6.11
CA THR A 160 -1.34 9.40 4.81
C THR A 160 -0.22 8.51 4.28
N ASN A 161 1.00 8.65 4.82
CA ASN A 161 2.18 7.89 4.40
C ASN A 161 2.49 6.69 5.33
N PRO A 162 2.19 5.44 4.93
CA PRO A 162 2.57 4.24 5.68
C PRO A 162 4.09 4.02 5.80
N LEU A 163 4.90 4.50 4.84
CA LEU A 163 6.37 4.39 4.91
C LEU A 163 6.90 5.18 6.11
N THR A 164 6.45 6.43 6.27
CA THR A 164 6.76 7.30 7.41
C THR A 164 6.41 6.64 8.75
N GLN A 165 5.25 5.98 8.84
CA GLN A 165 4.83 5.24 10.04
C GLN A 165 5.73 4.03 10.34
N ILE A 166 6.14 3.29 9.31
CA ILE A 166 7.01 2.11 9.43
C ILE A 166 8.42 2.52 9.86
N GLN A 167 9.02 3.52 9.19
CA GLN A 167 10.33 4.04 9.54
C GLN A 167 10.37 4.54 11.00
N TRP A 168 9.36 5.31 11.41
CA TRP A 168 9.24 5.75 12.79
C TRP A 168 9.12 4.58 13.77
N GLY A 169 8.28 3.59 13.46
CA GLY A 169 8.07 2.43 14.32
C GLY A 169 9.33 1.59 14.49
N LEU A 170 10.12 1.37 13.43
CA LEU A 170 11.39 0.66 13.51
C LEU A 170 12.41 1.45 14.36
N ARG A 171 12.55 2.76 14.12
CA ARG A 171 13.41 3.66 14.92
C ARG A 171 13.00 3.71 16.40
N TYR A 172 11.69 3.70 16.69
CA TYR A 172 11.19 3.68 18.06
C TYR A 172 11.43 2.31 18.74
N ILE A 173 11.39 1.20 18.00
CA ILE A 173 11.74 -0.13 18.51
C ILE A 173 13.24 -0.21 18.83
N GLU A 174 14.11 0.30 17.96
CA GLU A 174 15.56 0.35 18.17
C GLU A 174 15.91 1.17 19.41
N ALA A 175 15.57 2.47 19.43
CA ALA A 175 15.92 3.40 20.49
C ALA A 175 15.27 3.14 21.88
N ARG A 176 14.49 2.06 22.05
CA ARG A 176 13.78 1.71 23.29
C ARG A 176 13.88 0.25 23.70
N TYR A 177 14.16 -0.65 22.76
CA TYR A 177 14.19 -2.09 23.00
C TYR A 177 15.31 -2.80 22.24
N ASP A 178 16.18 -2.08 21.51
CA ASP A 178 17.27 -2.56 20.65
C ASP A 178 16.84 -3.44 19.45
N THR A 179 15.75 -4.21 19.57
CA THR A 179 15.31 -5.20 18.59
C THR A 179 13.79 -5.50 18.66
N PRO A 180 13.14 -5.88 17.55
CA PRO A 180 11.74 -6.30 17.52
C PRO A 180 11.38 -7.47 18.43
N CYS A 181 12.29 -8.43 18.69
CA CYS A 181 12.00 -9.53 19.60
C CYS A 181 12.05 -9.11 21.09
N LYS A 182 12.93 -8.19 21.49
CA LYS A 182 12.89 -7.58 22.83
C LYS A 182 11.61 -6.75 23.02
N ALA A 183 11.23 -5.97 22.00
CA ALA A 183 9.96 -5.25 21.94
C ALA A 183 8.75 -6.19 22.08
N TYR A 184 8.66 -7.24 21.26
CA TYR A 184 7.57 -8.22 21.32
C TYR A 184 7.51 -8.96 22.67
N ALA A 185 8.65 -9.30 23.27
CA ALA A 185 8.68 -9.89 24.61
C ALA A 185 8.15 -8.93 25.70
N LYS A 186 8.39 -7.61 25.56
CA LYS A 186 7.77 -6.59 26.42
C LYS A 186 6.26 -6.48 26.18
N PHE A 187 5.82 -6.48 24.92
CA PHE A 187 4.39 -6.51 24.57
C PHE A 187 3.67 -7.71 25.20
N GLN A 188 4.24 -8.92 25.12
CA GLN A 188 3.64 -10.12 25.71
C GLN A 188 3.40 -9.98 27.23
N ARG A 189 4.33 -9.32 27.95
CA ARG A 189 4.24 -9.10 29.41
C ARG A 189 3.37 -7.91 29.82
N SER A 190 3.26 -6.87 29.01
CA SER A 190 2.67 -5.58 29.44
C SER A 190 1.63 -4.97 28.51
N ARG A 191 1.40 -5.54 27.33
CA ARG A 191 0.46 -5.06 26.29
C ARG A 191 0.73 -3.63 25.79
N TYR A 192 1.97 -3.16 25.93
CA TYR A 192 2.50 -1.95 25.30
C TYR A 192 3.99 -2.13 24.96
N TYR A 193 4.38 -1.62 23.79
CA TYR A 193 5.70 -1.71 23.12
C TYR A 193 5.68 -0.99 21.64
#